data_AF-A0A847GT04-F1
#
_entry.id   AF-A0A847GT04-F1
#
_cell.length_a   1.000
_cell.length_b   1.000
_cell.length_c   1.000
_cell.angle_alpha   90.00
_cell.angle_beta   90.00
_cell.angle_gamma   90.00
#
_symmetry.space_group_name_H-M   'P 1'
#
loop_
_entity.id
_entity.type
_entity.pdbx_description
1 polymer ?
#
loop_
_entity_poly.entity_id
_entity_poly.type
_entity_poly.pdbx_seq_one_letter_code
_entity_poly.pdbx_strand_id
1 'polypeptide(L)'
;MSEKWCEWKEIDQPTVYCSHAVYQLRYVDASASPCSIARFLGADPAGILYIGERASMEQARIDIKAGIDSWNKHMAGIMIHILRRYSEAFRQRHTQSRLQYRFEEHASKESRKRREERLIKEYVLRFGEVPPLNSAIPNRHAAWETETCDVPDSVAT
;
A
#
# COMPACT_ATOMS: atom_id res chain seq x y z
N MET A 1 4.25 15.08 16.26
CA MET A 1 3.25 14.81 15.21
C MET A 1 2.70 13.41 15.47
N SER A 2 1.39 13.19 15.39
CA SER A 2 0.84 11.86 15.72
C SER A 2 1.05 10.90 14.57
N GLU A 3 1.62 9.74 14.87
CA GLU A 3 1.73 8.54 14.03
C GLU A 3 0.35 7.90 13.81
N LYS A 4 -0.57 8.67 13.20
CA LYS A 4 -1.94 8.24 12.93
C LYS A 4 -2.17 8.26 11.44
N TRP A 5 -2.62 7.12 10.92
CA TRP A 5 -3.13 7.00 9.57
C TRP A 5 -4.28 8.00 9.35
N CYS A 6 -4.22 8.75 8.25
CA CYS A 6 -5.37 9.49 7.79
C CYS A 6 -6.48 8.54 7.28
N GLU A 7 -7.67 9.09 7.09
CA GLU A 7 -8.75 8.39 6.40
C GLU A 7 -8.34 8.02 4.97
N TRP A 8 -8.93 6.95 4.46
CA TRP A 8 -8.75 6.55 3.07
C TRP A 8 -9.37 7.57 2.13
N LYS A 9 -8.63 7.93 1.08
CA LYS A 9 -9.03 8.90 0.05
C LYS A 9 -8.91 8.25 -1.32
N GLU A 10 -9.78 8.65 -2.25
CA GLU A 10 -9.64 8.27 -3.66
C GLU A 10 -8.36 8.86 -4.24
N ILE A 11 -7.67 8.13 -5.12
CA ILE A 11 -6.39 8.59 -5.72
C ILE A 11 -6.51 9.94 -6.45
N ASP A 12 -7.72 10.27 -6.92
CA ASP A 12 -8.02 11.53 -7.59
C ASP A 12 -8.14 12.72 -6.62
N GLN A 13 -8.40 12.47 -5.34
CA GLN A 13 -8.52 13.51 -4.33
C GLN A 13 -7.12 14.00 -3.91
N PRO A 14 -6.84 15.32 -4.00
CA PRO A 14 -5.57 15.87 -3.55
C PRO A 14 -5.42 15.71 -2.03
N THR A 15 -4.19 15.78 -1.55
CA THR A 15 -3.92 15.88 -0.12
C THR A 15 -3.18 17.17 0.23
N VAL A 16 -3.30 17.57 1.49
CA VAL A 16 -2.45 18.61 2.06
C VAL A 16 -1.00 18.11 1.99
N TYR A 17 -0.08 19.01 1.65
CA TYR A 17 1.34 18.69 1.56
C TYR A 17 1.85 18.19 2.92
N CYS A 18 2.31 16.94 2.97
CA CYS A 18 3.05 16.36 4.09
C CYS A 18 4.48 16.05 3.61
N SER A 19 5.48 16.55 4.33
CA SER A 19 6.90 16.48 3.95
C SER A 19 7.56 15.12 4.17
N HIS A 20 6.95 14.22 4.95
CA HIS A 20 7.50 12.89 5.22
C HIS A 20 6.35 11.92 5.49
N ALA A 21 6.02 11.11 4.50
CA ALA A 21 4.88 10.20 4.57
C ALA A 21 5.29 8.74 4.35
N VAL A 22 4.62 7.85 5.07
CA VAL A 22 4.47 6.44 4.68
C VAL A 22 3.02 6.25 4.24
N TYR A 23 2.79 5.56 3.13
CA TYR A 23 1.48 5.45 2.52
C TYR A 23 1.17 4.03 2.08
N GLN A 24 -0.13 3.79 1.92
CA GLN A 24 -0.67 2.53 1.45
C GLN A 24 -1.61 2.75 0.27
N LEU A 25 -1.69 1.78 -0.63
CA LEU A 25 -2.67 1.73 -1.71
C LEU A 25 -3.57 0.51 -1.56
N ARG A 26 -4.85 0.65 -1.93
CA ARG A 26 -5.80 -0.46 -2.02
C ARG A 26 -6.83 -0.23 -3.11
N TYR A 27 -7.47 -1.30 -3.57
CA TYR A 27 -8.75 -1.18 -4.28
C TYR A 27 -9.91 -1.34 -3.31
N VAL A 28 -10.96 -0.55 -3.53
CA VAL A 28 -12.29 -0.79 -2.97
C VAL A 28 -13.29 -1.08 -4.08
N ASP A 29 -14.35 -1.82 -3.77
CA ASP A 29 -15.42 -2.12 -4.70
C ASP A 29 -16.46 -0.97 -4.84
N ALA A 30 -17.55 -1.24 -5.55
CA ALA A 30 -18.65 -0.29 -5.73
C ALA A 30 -19.30 0.14 -4.39
N SER A 31 -19.27 -0.73 -3.38
CA SER A 31 -19.77 -0.46 -2.01
C SER A 31 -18.75 0.25 -1.11
N ALA A 32 -17.60 0.63 -1.64
CA ALA A 32 -16.46 1.16 -0.89
C ALA A 32 -15.83 0.16 0.10
N SER A 33 -16.10 -1.14 -0.07
CA SER A 33 -15.49 -2.19 0.74
C SER A 33 -14.13 -2.59 0.16
N PRO A 34 -13.09 -2.85 0.98
CA PRO A 34 -11.79 -3.28 0.49
C PRO A 34 -11.88 -4.58 -0.33
N CYS A 35 -11.22 -4.61 -1.48
CA CYS A 35 -11.12 -5.83 -2.27
C CYS A 35 -10.11 -6.79 -1.63
N SER A 36 -10.59 -7.82 -0.94
CA SER A 36 -9.73 -8.85 -0.33
C SER A 36 -8.84 -9.55 -1.36
N ILE A 37 -7.62 -9.89 -0.96
CA ILE A 37 -6.61 -10.52 -1.82
C ILE A 37 -6.11 -11.81 -1.18
N ALA A 38 -6.12 -12.90 -1.95
CA ALA A 38 -5.52 -14.16 -1.50
C ALA A 38 -3.98 -14.02 -1.43
N ARG A 39 -3.39 -14.50 -0.35
CA ARG A 39 -1.94 -14.54 -0.10
C ARG A 39 -1.48 -15.93 0.28
N PHE A 40 -0.17 -16.11 0.34
CA PHE A 40 0.46 -17.37 0.70
C PHE A 40 0.00 -17.94 2.05
N LEU A 41 -0.08 -17.13 3.11
CA LEU A 41 -0.49 -17.58 4.46
C LEU A 41 -1.96 -17.29 4.81
N GLY A 42 -2.76 -16.74 3.90
CA GLY A 42 -4.17 -16.42 4.15
C GLY A 42 -4.70 -15.30 3.27
N ALA A 43 -5.93 -14.85 3.52
CA ALA A 43 -6.47 -13.68 2.83
C ALA A 43 -6.02 -12.37 3.51
N ASP A 44 -5.66 -11.36 2.73
CA ASP A 44 -5.54 -9.97 3.17
C ASP A 44 -6.91 -9.26 3.00
N PRO A 45 -7.71 -9.14 4.08
CA PRO A 45 -9.03 -8.51 4.00
C PRO A 45 -8.95 -7.00 3.80
N ALA A 46 -7.80 -6.37 4.09
CA ALA A 46 -7.62 -4.93 3.86
C ALA A 46 -7.28 -4.61 2.40
N GLY A 47 -6.92 -5.64 1.61
CA GLY A 47 -6.65 -5.50 0.19
C GLY A 47 -5.49 -4.58 -0.13
N ILE A 48 -4.44 -4.59 0.70
CA ILE A 48 -3.29 -3.71 0.52
C ILE A 48 -2.50 -4.16 -0.70
N LEU A 49 -2.34 -3.23 -1.64
CA LEU A 49 -1.63 -3.44 -2.90
C LEU A 49 -0.17 -3.02 -2.79
N TYR A 50 0.07 -1.95 -2.03
CA TYR A 50 1.37 -1.30 -1.97
C TYR A 50 1.55 -0.60 -0.63
N ILE A 51 2.78 -0.64 -0.11
CA ILE A 51 3.25 0.17 1.02
C ILE A 51 4.50 0.91 0.55
N GLY A 52 4.60 2.22 0.78
CA GLY A 52 5.83 2.94 0.47
C GLY A 52 6.04 4.23 1.23
N GLU A 53 7.22 4.83 1.08
CA GLU A 53 7.57 6.12 1.68
C GLU A 53 7.81 7.23 0.63
N ARG A 54 7.41 8.48 0.95
CA ARG A 54 7.76 9.68 0.16
C ARG A 54 8.04 10.91 1.01
N ALA A 55 8.81 11.85 0.44
CA ALA A 55 9.04 13.17 1.02
C ALA A 55 7.90 14.15 0.70
N SER A 56 6.96 13.76 -0.15
CA SER A 56 5.71 14.50 -0.34
C SER A 56 4.64 13.51 -0.70
N MET A 57 3.60 13.39 0.13
CA MET A 57 2.49 12.50 -0.20
C MET A 57 1.75 12.97 -1.46
N GLU A 58 1.61 14.28 -1.63
CA GLU A 58 0.97 14.83 -2.83
C GLU A 58 1.79 14.52 -4.09
N GLN A 59 3.12 14.62 -4.01
CA GLN A 59 3.97 14.18 -5.12
C GLN A 59 3.85 12.67 -5.37
N ALA A 60 3.78 11.86 -4.32
CA ALA A 60 3.55 10.41 -4.43
C ALA A 60 2.29 10.11 -5.24
N ARG A 61 1.18 10.78 -4.88
CA ARG A 61 -0.13 10.64 -5.54
C ARG A 61 -0.05 11.04 -7.01
N ILE A 62 0.57 12.18 -7.32
CA ILE A 62 0.77 12.65 -8.69
C ILE A 62 1.58 11.64 -9.50
N ASP A 63 2.68 11.11 -8.94
CA ASP A 63 3.52 10.12 -9.62
C ASP A 63 2.78 8.80 -9.85
N ILE A 64 1.97 8.35 -8.89
CA ILE A 64 1.12 7.15 -9.03
C ILE A 64 0.12 7.35 -10.18
N LYS A 65 -0.56 8.49 -10.22
CA LYS A 65 -1.49 8.84 -11.31
C LYS A 65 -0.78 8.88 -12.66
N ALA A 66 0.37 9.55 -12.74
CA ALA A 66 1.18 9.58 -13.95
C ALA A 66 1.59 8.17 -14.40
N GLY A 67 1.88 7.26 -13.48
CA GLY A 67 2.16 5.85 -13.78
C GLY A 67 0.95 5.11 -14.34
N ILE A 68 -0.22 5.35 -13.76
CA ILE A 68 -1.49 4.77 -14.23
C ILE A 68 -1.87 5.29 -15.62
N ASP A 69 -1.60 6.56 -15.92
CA ASP A 69 -2.09 7.20 -17.14
C ASP A 69 -1.06 7.13 -18.29
N SER A 70 0.24 7.11 -17.98
CA SER A 70 1.30 7.40 -18.96
C SER A 70 2.60 6.58 -18.80
N TRP A 71 2.57 5.43 -18.12
CA TRP A 71 3.75 4.54 -17.96
C TRP A 71 4.97 5.15 -17.26
N ASN A 72 4.77 6.20 -16.45
CA ASN A 72 5.89 7.00 -15.95
C ASN A 72 5.88 7.12 -14.41
N LYS A 73 7.04 7.47 -13.83
CA LYS A 73 7.24 7.93 -12.45
C LYS A 73 7.10 6.90 -11.32
N HIS A 74 6.06 6.06 -11.32
CA HIS A 74 5.78 5.20 -10.17
C HIS A 74 5.50 3.76 -10.57
N MET A 75 6.33 2.82 -10.11
CA MET A 75 6.21 1.40 -10.45
C MET A 75 4.85 0.80 -10.10
N ALA A 76 4.27 1.13 -8.94
CA ALA A 76 2.93 0.66 -8.58
C ALA A 76 1.86 1.17 -9.56
N GLY A 77 1.97 2.43 -10.01
CA GLY A 77 1.07 3.01 -11.01
C GLY A 77 1.25 2.37 -12.38
N ILE A 78 2.50 2.14 -12.79
CA ILE A 78 2.85 1.44 -14.04
C ILE A 78 2.28 0.01 -14.05
N MET A 79 2.40 -0.73 -12.94
CA MET A 79 1.85 -2.08 -12.86
C MET A 79 0.31 -2.06 -12.96
N ILE A 80 -0.36 -1.10 -12.31
CA ILE A 80 -1.81 -0.90 -12.47
C ILE A 80 -2.15 -0.58 -13.93
N HIS A 81 -1.36 0.24 -14.63
CA HIS A 81 -1.54 0.49 -16.06
C HIS A 81 -1.46 -0.81 -16.87
N ILE A 82 -0.41 -1.61 -16.66
CA ILE A 82 -0.21 -2.91 -17.33
C ILE A 82 -1.43 -3.80 -17.12
N LEU A 83 -1.88 -3.95 -15.86
CA LEU A 83 -3.02 -4.78 -15.52
C LEU A 83 -4.31 -4.28 -16.18
N ARG A 84 -4.60 -2.97 -16.12
CA ARG A 84 -5.76 -2.37 -16.80
C ARG A 84 -5.74 -2.61 -18.31
N ARG A 85 -4.57 -2.46 -18.93
CA ARG A 85 -4.43 -2.54 -20.39
C ARG A 85 -4.40 -3.97 -20.91
N TYR A 86 -3.74 -4.89 -20.23
CA TYR A 86 -3.42 -6.21 -20.77
C TYR A 86 -4.07 -7.39 -20.03
N SER A 87 -4.59 -7.21 -18.82
CA SER A 87 -5.26 -8.29 -18.09
C SER A 87 -6.79 -8.17 -18.21
N GLU A 88 -7.41 -9.07 -18.96
CA GLU A 88 -8.87 -9.15 -19.04
C GLU A 88 -9.50 -9.49 -17.70
N ALA A 89 -8.92 -10.46 -16.97
CA ALA A 89 -9.37 -10.83 -15.64
C ALA A 89 -9.34 -9.64 -14.67
N PHE A 90 -8.31 -8.79 -14.75
CA PHE A 90 -8.25 -7.57 -13.95
C PHE A 90 -9.37 -6.60 -14.32
N ARG A 91 -9.58 -6.35 -15.61
CA ARG A 91 -10.68 -5.46 -16.06
C ARG A 91 -12.03 -5.97 -15.59
N GLN A 92 -12.32 -7.26 -15.76
CA GLN A 92 -13.59 -7.86 -15.32
C GLN A 92 -13.77 -7.70 -13.79
N ARG A 93 -12.77 -8.10 -13.00
CA ARG A 93 -12.83 -8.04 -11.52
C ARG A 93 -12.91 -6.62 -10.97
N HIS A 94 -12.25 -5.65 -11.60
CA HIS A 94 -12.09 -4.30 -11.07
C HIS A 94 -12.82 -3.23 -11.90
N THR A 95 -13.86 -3.61 -12.66
CA THR A 95 -14.63 -2.69 -13.52
C THR A 95 -15.19 -1.50 -12.74
N GLN A 96 -15.69 -1.76 -11.52
CA GLN A 96 -16.28 -0.75 -10.63
C GLN A 96 -15.38 -0.42 -9.43
N SER A 97 -14.17 -0.96 -9.40
CA SER A 97 -13.25 -0.74 -8.27
C SER A 97 -12.57 0.61 -8.38
N ARG A 98 -12.36 1.24 -7.22
CA ARG A 98 -11.68 2.54 -7.11
C ARG A 98 -10.39 2.41 -6.32
N LEU A 99 -9.34 3.07 -6.80
CA LEU A 99 -8.03 3.03 -6.16
C LEU A 99 -8.00 4.09 -5.06
N GLN A 100 -7.70 3.66 -3.84
CA GLN A 100 -7.58 4.54 -2.68
C GLN A 100 -6.16 4.56 -2.15
N TYR A 101 -5.84 5.65 -1.45
CA TYR A 101 -4.63 5.79 -0.66
C TYR A 101 -4.94 6.31 0.74
N ARG A 102 -4.03 6.03 1.67
CA ARG A 102 -3.92 6.71 2.97
C ARG A 102 -2.46 6.87 3.33
N PHE A 103 -2.16 7.75 4.26
CA PHE A 103 -0.79 7.96 4.72
C PHE A 103 -0.72 8.30 6.21
N GLU A 104 0.47 8.11 6.74
CA GLU A 104 0.90 8.47 8.09
C GLU A 104 2.06 9.47 7.94
N GLU A 105 2.03 10.57 8.72
CA GLU A 105 3.07 11.59 8.71
C GLU A 105 4.20 11.27 9.69
N HIS A 106 5.43 11.59 9.31
CA HIS A 106 6.62 11.35 10.10
C HIS A 106 7.47 12.62 10.27
N ALA A 107 8.31 12.62 11.28
CA ALA A 107 9.18 13.77 11.56
C ALA A 107 10.40 13.86 10.64
N SER A 108 10.83 12.74 10.04
CA SER A 108 12.07 12.70 9.24
C SER A 108 12.07 11.60 8.18
N LYS A 109 13.06 11.68 7.28
CA LYS A 109 13.36 10.65 6.28
C LYS A 109 13.69 9.30 6.92
N GLU A 110 14.48 9.31 7.99
CA GLU A 110 14.92 8.11 8.68
C GLU A 110 13.75 7.42 9.39
N SER A 111 12.82 8.21 9.96
CA SER A 111 11.61 7.70 10.59
C SER A 111 10.67 7.04 9.58
N ARG A 112 10.34 7.71 8.45
CA ARG A 112 9.48 7.12 7.41
C ARG A 112 10.08 5.88 6.75
N LYS A 113 11.40 5.82 6.54
CA LYS A 113 12.08 4.63 6.01
C LYS A 113 11.97 3.43 6.94
N ARG A 114 12.28 3.63 8.24
CA ARG A 114 12.15 2.58 9.25
C ARG A 114 10.71 2.11 9.38
N ARG A 115 9.74 3.03 9.29
CA ARG A 115 8.32 2.69 9.35
C ARG A 115 7.85 1.90 8.12
N GLU A 116 8.24 2.29 6.91
CA GLU A 116 7.96 1.53 5.69
C GLU A 116 8.52 0.11 5.77
N GLU A 117 9.81 -0.01 6.13
CA GLU A 117 10.48 -1.31 6.29
C GLU A 117 9.72 -2.20 7.27
N ARG A 118 9.37 -1.64 8.44
CA ARG A 118 8.63 -2.35 9.47
C ARG A 118 7.26 -2.83 9.00
N LEU A 119 6.48 -1.95 8.36
CA LEU A 119 5.16 -2.32 7.84
C LEU A 119 5.22 -3.40 6.77
N ILE A 120 6.23 -3.39 5.91
CA ILE A 120 6.40 -4.43 4.89
C ILE A 120 6.79 -5.77 5.53
N LYS A 121 7.70 -5.77 6.51
CA LYS A 121 8.09 -6.98 7.24
C LYS A 121 6.92 -7.55 8.06
N GLU A 122 6.17 -6.71 8.79
CA GLU A 122 4.93 -7.10 9.46
C GLU A 122 3.92 -7.73 8.48
N TYR A 123 3.77 -7.14 7.29
CA TYR A 123 2.92 -7.71 6.23
C TYR A 123 3.41 -9.09 5.77
N VAL A 124 4.72 -9.25 5.58
CA VAL A 124 5.33 -10.53 5.20
C VAL A 124 5.17 -11.59 6.29
N LEU A 125 5.39 -11.25 7.56
CA LEU A 125 5.19 -12.18 8.68
C LEU A 125 3.73 -12.64 8.77
N ARG A 126 2.79 -11.76 8.45
CA ARG A 126 1.35 -12.06 8.47
C ARG A 126 0.87 -12.87 7.27
N PHE A 127 1.35 -12.54 6.07
CA PHE A 127 0.78 -13.05 4.82
C PHE A 127 1.73 -13.93 3.98
N GLY A 128 3.00 -14.03 4.38
CA GLY A 128 4.04 -14.86 3.75
C GLY A 128 4.75 -14.22 2.56
N GLU A 129 4.33 -13.03 2.13
CA GLU A 129 4.84 -12.33 0.96
C GLU A 129 4.65 -10.83 1.10
N VAL A 130 5.33 -10.03 0.26
CA VAL A 130 5.13 -8.57 0.20
C VAL A 130 3.77 -8.22 -0.41
N PRO A 131 3.25 -6.99 -0.20
CA PRO A 131 2.12 -6.52 -0.99
C PRO A 131 2.41 -6.65 -2.50
N PRO A 132 1.42 -6.93 -3.35
CA PRO A 132 1.63 -7.46 -4.70
C PRO A 132 2.24 -6.45 -5.66
N LEU A 133 2.24 -5.16 -5.32
CA LEU A 133 2.89 -4.12 -6.10
C LEU A 133 4.23 -3.66 -5.49
N ASN A 134 4.62 -4.19 -4.32
CA ASN A 134 5.98 -4.05 -3.79
C ASN A 134 6.90 -5.06 -4.47
N SER A 135 8.10 -4.63 -4.87
CA SER A 135 9.03 -5.50 -5.62
C SER A 135 9.92 -6.38 -4.73
N ALA A 136 10.17 -5.96 -3.48
CA ALA A 136 11.09 -6.63 -2.58
C ALA A 136 10.82 -6.27 -1.12
N ILE A 137 11.35 -7.09 -0.21
CA ILE A 137 11.42 -6.81 1.23
C ILE A 137 12.62 -5.88 1.47
N PRO A 138 12.43 -4.67 2.03
CA PRO A 138 13.54 -3.81 2.41
C PRO A 138 14.45 -4.49 3.43
N ASN A 139 15.77 -4.38 3.24
CA ASN A 139 16.78 -4.93 4.14
C ASN A 139 16.51 -6.39 4.56
N ARG A 140 16.10 -7.25 3.62
CA ARG A 140 15.65 -8.64 3.87
C ARG A 140 16.59 -9.52 4.72
N HIS A 141 17.89 -9.21 4.72
CA HIS A 141 18.93 -9.96 5.44
C HIS A 141 19.26 -9.40 6.83
N ALA A 142 18.68 -8.25 7.20
CA ALA A 142 18.80 -7.70 8.54
C ALA A 142 17.98 -8.54 9.53
N ALA A 143 18.26 -8.39 10.82
CA ALA A 143 17.49 -9.07 11.88
C ALA A 143 16.00 -8.69 11.81
N TRP A 144 15.14 -9.68 12.00
CA TRP A 144 13.67 -9.56 12.04
C TRP A 144 13.12 -9.49 13.47
N GLU A 145 13.98 -9.75 14.46
CA GLU A 145 13.64 -10.03 15.86
C GLU A 145 13.07 -8.82 16.64
N THR A 146 13.12 -7.61 16.09
CA THR A 146 12.60 -6.40 16.73
C THR A 146 11.18 -6.02 16.29
N GLU A 147 10.52 -6.84 15.47
CA GLU A 147 9.24 -6.50 14.85
C GLU A 147 8.17 -7.53 15.20
N THR A 148 7.71 -7.51 16.45
CA THR A 148 6.59 -8.37 16.88
C THR A 148 5.29 -7.85 16.28
N CYS A 149 4.59 -8.71 15.52
CA CYS A 149 3.18 -8.51 15.23
C CYS A 149 2.38 -8.77 16.49
N ASP A 150 1.76 -7.73 17.06
CA ASP A 150 0.62 -7.92 17.96
C ASP A 150 -0.53 -8.49 17.12
N VAL A 151 -0.62 -9.82 17.06
CA VAL A 151 -1.81 -10.49 16.53
C VAL A 151 -2.86 -10.41 17.64
N PRO A 152 -3.97 -9.67 17.48
CA PRO A 152 -5.04 -9.74 18.45
C PRO A 152 -5.61 -11.17 18.45
N ASP A 153 -5.59 -11.79 19.62
CA ASP A 153 -6.22 -13.07 19.92
C ASP A 153 -7.73 -12.98 19.68
N SER A 154 -8.18 -13.29 18.46
CA SER A 154 -9.61 -13.51 18.23
C SER A 154 -9.90 -14.36 17.00
N VAL A 155 -9.47 -15.63 17.02
CA VAL A 155 -10.33 -16.73 16.53
C VAL A 155 -10.09 -17.98 17.38
N ALA A 156 -10.73 -18.02 18.54
CA ALA A 156 -11.02 -19.26 19.25
C ALA A 156 -12.45 -19.19 19.75
N THR A 157 -13.40 -19.53 18.87
CA THR A 157 -14.70 -20.17 19.17
C THR A 157 -15.30 -20.64 17.85
#